data_AF-A0AAN7DNF9-F1
#
_entry.id   AF-A0AAN7DNF9-F1
#
_cell.length_a   1.000
_cell.length_b   1.000
_cell.length_c   1.000
_cell.angle_alpha   90.00
_cell.angle_beta   90.00
_cell.angle_gamma   90.00
#
_symmetry.space_group_name_H-M   'P 1'
#
loop_
_entity.id
_entity.type
_entity.pdbx_description
1 polymer ?
#
loop_
_entity_poly.entity_id
_entity_poly.type
_entity_poly.pdbx_seq_one_letter_code
_entity_poly.pdbx_strand_id
1 'polypeptide(L)'
;MATKKARQDYICRVRYRNVLPPVPYAPKMITIPSLIERHVPYQSTSLVEQTPYSLTMDQSAAIPFDKALVDYLDAMESNPEEVSRPIEEVAEEDKILLTTPTDGQGNSGMYTRKPNVTWLRRSEYIAQETRGVSNRKEGVESKFAMSGATAKRRSYNTLQEQIAGVENTFKQPDINTLQHPQTKSKAKKITPLLPDMQCWENIYTIGQFSAEPADEARLQKRRLMMEDFDTYKRPRLSELDATDRGILRPMVNPHDPEDTYLVWFLPDGESTKRLVNQKQNPLEGLSEDVLTYNAVCDYEYKNDAGSSSKYMLISIHNDDMGERAVYCPIRSKMVVRKKRAQSAKFKYLDDYEKPNVLTVTYTK
;
A
#
# COMPACT_ATOMS: atom_id res chain seq x y z
N MET A 1 71.05 -73.03 -56.00
CA MET A 1 69.81 -72.91 -56.79
C MET A 1 68.62 -72.82 -55.86
N ALA A 2 67.82 -71.77 -55.97
CA ALA A 2 66.37 -71.73 -55.71
C ALA A 2 65.90 -70.30 -55.97
N THR A 3 65.64 -69.99 -57.24
CA THR A 3 65.07 -68.72 -57.69
C THR A 3 63.62 -68.63 -57.19
N LYS A 4 63.36 -67.69 -56.27
CA LYS A 4 62.01 -67.43 -55.74
C LYS A 4 61.11 -66.92 -56.88
N LYS A 5 60.15 -67.74 -57.30
CA LYS A 5 59.05 -67.34 -58.19
C LYS A 5 58.27 -66.20 -57.52
N ALA A 6 58.27 -65.03 -58.16
CA ALA A 6 57.41 -63.91 -57.80
C ALA A 6 55.95 -64.36 -57.96
N ARG A 7 55.19 -64.33 -56.86
CA ARG A 7 53.78 -64.71 -56.83
C ARG A 7 52.97 -63.65 -57.57
N GLN A 8 52.27 -64.05 -58.63
CA GLN A 8 51.32 -63.18 -59.32
C GLN A 8 50.10 -62.96 -58.41
N ASP A 9 49.70 -61.71 -58.27
CA ASP A 9 48.62 -61.29 -57.38
C ASP A 9 47.27 -61.23 -58.10
N TYR A 10 46.17 -61.29 -57.36
CA TYR A 10 44.83 -61.39 -57.95
C TYR A 10 44.41 -60.09 -58.65
N ILE A 11 44.12 -60.15 -59.96
CA ILE A 11 43.63 -58.99 -60.72
C ILE A 11 42.12 -58.82 -60.46
N CYS A 12 41.78 -58.01 -59.47
CA CYS A 12 40.40 -57.57 -59.24
C CYS A 12 40.18 -56.18 -59.82
N ARG A 13 39.21 -56.04 -60.73
CA ARG A 13 38.84 -54.74 -61.31
C ARG A 13 37.89 -54.03 -60.33
N VAL A 14 38.46 -53.27 -59.40
CA VAL A 14 37.68 -52.54 -58.38
C VAL A 14 36.81 -51.49 -59.07
N ARG A 15 35.49 -51.59 -58.86
CA ARG A 15 34.50 -50.57 -59.27
C ARG A 15 33.67 -50.19 -58.05
N TYR A 16 33.75 -48.93 -57.65
CA TYR A 16 32.90 -48.38 -56.61
C TYR A 16 31.53 -48.05 -57.19
N ARG A 17 30.46 -48.56 -56.59
CA ARG A 17 29.07 -48.23 -56.93
C ARG A 17 28.36 -47.78 -55.67
N ASN A 18 27.68 -46.65 -55.74
CA ASN A 18 26.80 -46.17 -54.68
C ASN A 18 25.36 -46.27 -55.18
N VAL A 19 24.78 -47.47 -55.11
CA VAL A 19 23.38 -47.68 -55.53
C VAL A 19 22.50 -47.24 -54.37
N LEU A 20 21.60 -46.30 -54.62
CA LEU A 20 20.68 -45.83 -53.59
C LEU A 20 19.67 -46.92 -53.22
N PRO A 21 19.26 -47.01 -51.94
CA PRO A 21 18.22 -47.95 -51.54
C PRO A 21 16.87 -47.59 -52.18
N PRO A 22 15.99 -48.58 -52.41
CA PRO A 22 14.66 -48.30 -52.90
C PRO A 22 13.88 -47.46 -51.88
N VAL A 23 12.92 -46.69 -52.37
CA VAL A 23 12.16 -45.76 -51.56
C VAL A 23 11.32 -46.53 -50.52
N PRO A 24 11.43 -46.21 -49.21
CA PRO A 24 10.93 -47.07 -48.12
C PRO A 24 9.45 -46.87 -47.76
N TYR A 25 8.63 -46.25 -48.64
CA TYR A 25 7.27 -45.89 -48.28
C TYR A 25 6.28 -47.05 -48.45
N ALA A 26 6.18 -47.91 -47.43
CA ALA A 26 5.05 -48.81 -47.29
C ALA A 26 3.76 -48.00 -46.96
N PRO A 27 2.56 -48.48 -47.36
CA PRO A 27 1.30 -47.80 -47.06
C PRO A 27 1.10 -47.67 -45.54
N LYS A 28 0.57 -46.52 -45.11
CA LYS A 28 0.37 -46.20 -43.70
C LYS A 28 -0.90 -46.86 -43.17
N MET A 29 -0.77 -47.67 -42.13
CA MET A 29 -1.90 -48.23 -41.39
C MET A 29 -2.56 -47.12 -40.55
N ILE A 30 -3.89 -47.03 -40.57
CA ILE A 30 -4.63 -46.11 -39.71
C ILE A 30 -4.95 -46.77 -38.37
N THR A 31 -4.78 -46.02 -37.29
CA THR A 31 -5.14 -46.46 -35.93
C THR A 31 -6.63 -46.28 -35.71
N ILE A 32 -7.35 -47.38 -35.47
CA ILE A 32 -8.75 -47.32 -35.02
C ILE A 32 -8.74 -47.01 -33.51
N PRO A 33 -9.44 -45.97 -33.04
CA PRO A 33 -9.48 -45.64 -31.61
C PRO A 33 -10.14 -46.78 -30.82
N SER A 34 -9.57 -47.11 -29.65
CA SER A 34 -10.06 -48.21 -28.83
C SER A 34 -11.45 -47.90 -28.24
N LEU A 35 -12.34 -48.89 -28.19
CA LEU A 35 -13.70 -48.75 -27.66
C LEU A 35 -13.75 -48.54 -26.14
N ILE A 36 -12.60 -48.55 -25.45
CA ILE A 36 -12.46 -48.40 -24.01
C ILE A 36 -12.90 -47.00 -23.54
N GLU A 37 -12.76 -45.97 -24.39
CA GLU A 37 -13.22 -44.61 -24.07
C GLU A 37 -14.75 -44.46 -24.09
N ARG A 38 -15.49 -45.43 -24.64
CA ARG A 38 -16.96 -45.36 -24.74
C ARG A 38 -17.70 -46.05 -23.60
N HIS A 39 -17.00 -46.78 -22.72
CA HIS A 39 -17.62 -47.49 -21.61
C HIS A 39 -17.09 -46.96 -20.28
N VAL A 40 -18.02 -46.66 -19.36
CA VAL A 40 -17.69 -46.37 -17.97
C VAL A 40 -17.42 -47.70 -17.26
N PRO A 41 -16.24 -47.91 -16.62
CA PRO A 41 -16.01 -49.11 -15.82
C PRO A 41 -17.03 -49.14 -14.67
N TYR A 42 -17.66 -50.30 -14.43
CA TYR A 42 -18.57 -50.46 -13.28
C TYR A 42 -17.78 -50.27 -11.97
N GLN A 43 -17.93 -49.09 -11.36
CA GLN A 43 -17.40 -48.73 -10.05
C GLN A 43 -18.54 -48.09 -9.25
N SER A 44 -18.61 -48.32 -7.94
CA SER A 44 -19.51 -47.56 -7.08
C SER A 44 -19.15 -46.09 -7.23
N THR A 45 -20.06 -45.30 -7.80
CA THR A 45 -19.81 -43.87 -7.95
C THR A 45 -20.01 -43.23 -6.58
N SER A 46 -19.23 -42.20 -6.29
CA SER A 46 -19.42 -41.37 -5.09
C SER A 46 -20.87 -40.89 -4.95
N LEU A 47 -21.62 -40.77 -6.06
CA LEU A 47 -23.04 -40.43 -6.05
C LEU A 47 -23.89 -41.52 -5.37
N VAL A 48 -23.63 -42.79 -5.65
CA VAL A 48 -24.35 -43.92 -5.01
C VAL A 48 -24.04 -43.99 -3.52
N GLU A 49 -22.81 -43.68 -3.12
CA GLU A 49 -22.41 -43.68 -1.70
C GLU A 49 -22.94 -42.46 -0.93
N GLN A 50 -23.10 -41.32 -1.61
CA GLN A 50 -23.60 -40.08 -0.99
C GLN A 50 -25.12 -39.94 -1.05
N THR A 51 -25.84 -40.76 -1.80
CA THR A 51 -27.30 -40.68 -1.83
C THR A 51 -27.87 -41.12 -0.48
N PRO A 52 -28.52 -40.22 0.28
CA PRO A 52 -29.15 -40.60 1.53
C PRO A 52 -30.34 -41.51 1.22
N TYR A 53 -30.30 -42.74 1.73
CA TYR A 53 -31.44 -43.63 1.64
C TYR A 53 -32.53 -43.13 2.59
N SER A 54 -33.69 -42.75 2.04
CA SER A 54 -34.85 -42.41 2.84
C SER A 54 -35.27 -43.63 3.63
N LEU A 55 -35.26 -43.53 4.96
CA LEU A 55 -35.85 -44.53 5.83
C LEU A 55 -37.37 -44.49 5.67
N THR A 56 -37.91 -45.36 4.83
CA THR A 56 -39.36 -45.55 4.71
C THR A 56 -39.84 -46.31 5.94
N MET A 57 -40.34 -45.59 6.93
CA MET A 57 -40.98 -46.17 8.12
C MET A 57 -42.47 -46.46 7.84
N ASP A 58 -43.08 -47.32 8.66
CA ASP A 58 -44.54 -47.51 8.68
C ASP A 58 -45.26 -46.19 9.00
N GLN A 59 -46.58 -46.11 8.73
CA GLN A 59 -47.41 -44.93 9.01
C GLN A 59 -47.30 -44.44 10.46
N SER A 60 -47.02 -45.35 11.38
CA SER A 60 -46.83 -45.08 12.81
C SER A 60 -45.39 -44.71 13.21
N ALA A 61 -44.45 -44.63 12.25
CA ALA A 61 -43.02 -44.46 12.50
C ALA A 61 -42.44 -45.47 13.52
N ALA A 62 -43.04 -46.67 13.63
CA ALA A 62 -42.77 -47.69 14.64
C ALA A 62 -43.03 -47.25 16.11
N ILE A 63 -43.79 -46.18 16.31
CA ILE A 63 -44.26 -45.72 17.62
C ILE A 63 -45.73 -46.13 17.78
N PRO A 64 -46.07 -47.04 18.71
CA PRO A 64 -47.46 -47.47 18.92
C PRO A 64 -48.27 -46.37 19.63
N PHE A 65 -48.76 -45.40 18.86
CA PHE A 65 -49.43 -44.21 19.37
C PHE A 65 -50.74 -44.52 20.10
N ASP A 66 -51.48 -45.53 19.65
CA ASP A 66 -52.80 -45.88 20.19
C ASP A 66 -52.72 -46.25 21.68
N LYS A 67 -51.74 -47.08 22.04
CA LYS A 67 -51.51 -47.45 23.44
C LYS A 67 -50.96 -46.27 24.27
N ALA A 68 -50.00 -45.53 23.74
CA ALA A 68 -49.40 -44.40 24.45
C ALA A 68 -50.43 -43.29 24.75
N LEU A 69 -51.38 -43.07 23.85
CA LEU A 69 -52.46 -42.11 24.03
C LEU A 69 -53.44 -42.56 25.13
N VAL A 70 -53.84 -43.84 25.12
CA VAL A 70 -54.72 -44.40 26.15
C VAL A 70 -54.05 -44.35 27.52
N ASP A 71 -52.78 -44.78 27.61
CA ASP A 71 -52.00 -44.73 28.86
C ASP A 71 -51.86 -43.29 29.38
N TYR A 72 -51.70 -42.29 28.49
CA TYR A 72 -51.65 -40.87 28.85
C TYR A 72 -52.99 -40.34 29.39
N LEU A 73 -54.11 -40.68 28.73
CA LEU A 73 -55.45 -40.25 29.15
C LEU A 73 -55.83 -40.88 30.49
N ASP A 74 -55.56 -42.18 30.68
CA ASP A 74 -55.77 -42.88 31.95
C ASP A 74 -54.91 -42.27 33.07
N ALA A 75 -53.64 -41.94 32.79
CA ALA A 75 -52.76 -41.28 33.77
C ALA A 75 -53.25 -39.86 34.12
N MET A 76 -53.84 -39.14 33.17
CA MET A 76 -54.39 -37.79 33.41
C MET A 76 -55.67 -37.83 34.26
N GLU A 77 -56.50 -38.86 34.12
CA GLU A 77 -57.72 -39.02 34.93
C GLU A 77 -57.40 -39.58 36.33
N SER A 78 -56.47 -40.52 36.42
CA SER A 78 -56.13 -41.18 37.70
C SER A 78 -55.13 -40.40 38.55
N ASN A 79 -54.17 -39.67 37.94
CA ASN A 79 -53.08 -39.01 38.64
C ASN A 79 -52.59 -37.73 37.92
N PRO A 80 -53.42 -36.66 37.86
CA PRO A 80 -53.12 -35.45 37.08
C PRO A 80 -51.85 -34.71 37.53
N GLU A 81 -51.51 -34.79 38.82
CA GLU A 81 -50.31 -34.17 39.40
C GLU A 81 -49.02 -34.79 38.83
N GLU A 82 -49.04 -36.09 38.50
CA GLU A 82 -47.87 -36.81 37.99
C GLU A 82 -47.60 -36.52 36.51
N VAL A 83 -48.66 -36.30 35.73
CA VAL A 83 -48.56 -35.97 34.29
C VAL A 83 -48.13 -34.51 34.09
N SER A 84 -48.55 -33.61 34.98
CA SER A 84 -48.23 -32.18 34.90
C SER A 84 -46.90 -31.80 35.57
N ARG A 85 -46.15 -32.77 36.11
CA ARG A 85 -44.90 -32.47 36.81
C ARG A 85 -43.85 -31.93 35.81
N PRO A 86 -43.25 -30.76 36.05
CA PRO A 86 -42.13 -30.30 35.23
C PRO A 86 -40.98 -31.30 35.38
N ILE A 87 -40.47 -31.79 34.26
CA ILE A 87 -39.34 -32.75 34.23
C ILE A 87 -38.11 -32.03 34.77
N GLU A 88 -37.65 -32.37 35.98
CA GLU A 88 -36.54 -31.69 36.65
C GLU A 88 -35.15 -32.10 36.10
N GLU A 89 -34.99 -33.34 35.62
CA GLU A 89 -33.71 -33.82 35.10
C GLU A 89 -33.90 -34.59 33.78
N VAL A 90 -33.52 -33.95 32.68
CA VAL A 90 -33.33 -34.63 31.39
C VAL A 90 -31.88 -35.09 31.30
N ALA A 91 -31.64 -36.33 30.87
CA ALA A 91 -30.29 -36.83 30.63
C ALA A 91 -29.53 -35.90 29.66
N GLU A 92 -28.22 -35.72 29.88
CA GLU A 92 -27.43 -34.78 29.08
C GLU A 92 -27.45 -35.11 27.58
N GLU A 93 -27.57 -36.39 27.23
CA GLU A 93 -27.69 -36.88 25.84
C GLU A 93 -29.03 -36.51 25.19
N ASP A 94 -30.13 -36.57 25.92
CA ASP A 94 -31.48 -36.26 25.43
C ASP A 94 -31.74 -34.75 25.33
N LYS A 95 -30.98 -33.95 26.09
CA LYS A 95 -31.08 -32.49 26.07
C LYS A 95 -30.85 -31.89 24.67
N ILE A 96 -29.99 -32.54 23.87
CA ILE A 96 -29.71 -32.14 22.47
C ILE A 96 -30.91 -32.42 21.56
N LEU A 97 -31.66 -33.48 21.82
CA LEU A 97 -32.84 -33.84 21.03
C LEU A 97 -34.03 -32.92 21.30
N LEU A 98 -34.08 -32.29 22.47
CA LEU A 98 -35.10 -31.31 22.86
C LEU A 98 -34.82 -29.89 22.38
N THR A 99 -33.62 -29.62 21.85
CA THR A 99 -33.32 -28.31 21.23
C THR A 99 -33.98 -28.20 19.86
N THR A 100 -34.61 -27.05 19.60
CA THR A 100 -35.22 -26.79 18.28
C THR A 100 -34.14 -26.72 17.19
N PRO A 101 -34.36 -27.34 16.01
CA PRO A 101 -33.41 -27.29 14.91
C PRO A 101 -33.17 -25.83 14.51
N THR A 102 -31.96 -25.33 14.76
CA THR A 102 -31.58 -23.95 14.43
C THR A 102 -30.95 -23.91 13.04
N ASP A 103 -31.67 -24.42 12.03
CA ASP A 103 -31.13 -24.55 10.67
C ASP A 103 -31.10 -23.23 9.87
N GLY A 104 -31.38 -22.09 10.50
CA GLY A 104 -31.49 -20.80 9.80
C GLY A 104 -31.10 -19.53 10.56
N GLN A 105 -30.68 -19.61 11.82
CA GLN A 105 -30.31 -18.41 12.59
C GLN A 105 -28.95 -18.57 13.27
N GLY A 106 -27.92 -18.15 12.54
CA GLY A 106 -26.89 -17.28 13.11
C GLY A 106 -25.96 -17.85 14.18
N ASN A 107 -25.58 -19.13 14.12
CA ASN A 107 -24.51 -19.65 14.98
C ASN A 107 -23.10 -19.23 14.48
N SER A 108 -22.90 -17.92 14.30
CA SER A 108 -21.63 -17.27 13.95
C SER A 108 -20.70 -17.10 15.17
N GLY A 109 -21.00 -17.78 16.28
CA GLY A 109 -20.30 -17.61 17.55
C GLY A 109 -19.06 -18.50 17.74
N MET A 110 -19.02 -19.69 17.12
CA MET A 110 -18.00 -20.70 17.48
C MET A 110 -16.98 -21.03 16.39
N TYR A 111 -17.26 -20.73 15.12
CA TYR A 111 -16.35 -20.98 13.99
C TYR A 111 -15.50 -19.76 13.56
N THR A 112 -15.61 -18.63 14.26
CA THR A 112 -14.89 -17.39 13.90
C THR A 112 -13.53 -17.22 14.59
N ARG A 113 -13.19 -18.06 15.58
CA ARG A 113 -11.86 -18.06 16.20
C ARG A 113 -10.90 -18.96 15.42
N LYS A 114 -10.52 -18.54 14.22
CA LYS A 114 -9.38 -19.14 13.52
C LYS A 114 -8.12 -18.95 14.39
N PRO A 115 -7.30 -19.99 14.62
CA PRO A 115 -6.10 -19.86 15.44
C PRO A 115 -5.18 -18.79 14.85
N ASN A 116 -4.79 -17.82 15.67
CA ASN A 116 -3.90 -16.74 15.26
C ASN A 116 -2.47 -17.27 15.22
N VAL A 117 -2.05 -17.77 14.06
CA VAL A 117 -0.72 -18.36 13.85
C VAL A 117 0.28 -17.25 13.50
N THR A 118 1.31 -17.07 14.32
CA THR A 118 2.26 -15.94 14.22
C THR A 118 3.14 -15.94 12.97
N TRP A 119 3.25 -17.06 12.26
CA TRP A 119 4.04 -17.20 11.03
C TRP A 119 3.20 -17.10 9.73
N LEU A 120 1.87 -17.13 9.82
CA LEU A 120 1.00 -17.07 8.65
C LEU A 120 0.46 -15.65 8.46
N ARG A 121 0.92 -14.96 7.40
CA ARG A 121 0.36 -13.66 7.03
C ARG A 121 -1.08 -13.84 6.53
N ARG A 122 -1.99 -12.99 7.00
CA ARG A 122 -3.34 -12.91 6.44
C ARG A 122 -3.24 -12.42 5.00
N SER A 123 -3.96 -13.06 4.09
CA SER A 123 -4.15 -12.53 2.74
C SER A 123 -4.97 -11.24 2.80
N GLU A 124 -4.69 -10.31 1.88
CA GLU A 124 -5.28 -8.97 1.87
C GLU A 124 -6.82 -9.01 1.80
N TYR A 125 -7.39 -9.95 1.05
CA TYR A 125 -8.84 -10.09 0.91
C TYR A 125 -9.55 -10.51 2.22
N ILE A 126 -8.93 -11.39 3.02
CA ILE A 126 -9.47 -11.82 4.33
C ILE A 126 -9.33 -10.70 5.38
N ALA A 127 -8.27 -9.90 5.28
CA ALA A 127 -8.04 -8.78 6.17
C ALA A 127 -9.04 -7.62 5.94
N GLN A 128 -9.54 -7.44 4.72
CA GLN A 128 -10.58 -6.46 4.43
C GLN A 128 -11.95 -6.89 4.98
N GLU A 129 -12.28 -8.18 4.90
CA GLU A 129 -13.58 -8.71 5.35
C GLU A 129 -13.74 -8.71 6.88
N THR A 130 -12.63 -8.85 7.61
CA THR A 130 -12.60 -8.83 9.09
C THR A 130 -12.54 -7.42 9.69
N ARG A 131 -12.21 -6.40 8.90
CA ARG A 131 -12.41 -4.99 9.29
C ARG A 131 -13.88 -4.66 9.12
N GLY A 132 -14.68 -5.14 10.08
CA GLY A 132 -16.11 -4.85 10.19
C GLY A 132 -16.40 -3.35 10.28
N VAL A 133 -16.37 -2.67 9.14
CA VAL A 133 -17.37 -1.65 8.87
C VAL A 133 -18.62 -2.46 8.62
N SER A 134 -19.52 -2.48 9.59
CA SER A 134 -20.90 -2.87 9.38
C SER A 134 -21.49 -1.91 8.34
N ASN A 135 -21.15 -2.11 7.07
CA ASN A 135 -22.01 -1.73 5.98
C ASN A 135 -23.18 -2.70 6.09
N ARG A 136 -24.09 -2.39 7.03
CA ARG A 136 -25.50 -2.63 6.77
C ARG A 136 -25.73 -2.17 5.34
N LYS A 137 -26.44 -2.96 4.54
CA LYS A 137 -26.95 -2.54 3.23
C LYS A 137 -27.88 -1.35 3.44
N GLU A 138 -27.31 -0.20 3.76
CA GLU A 138 -27.99 1.07 3.81
C GLU A 138 -28.11 1.48 2.35
N GLY A 139 -29.35 1.55 1.87
CA GLY A 139 -29.64 1.85 0.47
C GLY A 139 -28.88 3.10 0.02
N VAL A 140 -28.52 3.13 -1.26
CA VAL A 140 -27.80 4.24 -1.92
C VAL A 140 -28.47 5.61 -1.62
N GLU A 141 -29.77 5.61 -1.36
CA GLU A 141 -30.57 6.77 -0.96
C GLU A 141 -30.17 7.38 0.40
N SER A 142 -29.79 6.58 1.40
CA SER A 142 -29.32 7.09 2.71
C SER A 142 -27.99 7.86 2.58
N LYS A 143 -27.11 7.40 1.68
CA LYS A 143 -25.84 8.09 1.41
C LYS A 143 -26.06 9.45 0.73
N PHE A 144 -27.08 9.57 -0.12
CA PHE A 144 -27.45 10.84 -0.77
C PHE A 144 -28.17 11.80 0.19
N ALA A 145 -29.01 11.28 1.09
CA ALA A 145 -29.68 12.09 2.12
C ALA A 145 -28.68 12.63 3.16
N MET A 146 -27.71 11.81 3.59
CA MET A 146 -26.64 12.21 4.49
C MET A 146 -25.67 13.21 3.84
N SER A 147 -25.36 13.06 2.54
CA SER A 147 -24.54 14.04 1.81
C SER A 147 -25.25 15.38 1.64
N GLY A 148 -26.57 15.38 1.41
CA GLY A 148 -27.39 16.60 1.34
C GLY A 148 -27.51 17.33 2.68
N ALA A 149 -27.68 16.59 3.79
CA ALA A 149 -27.75 17.18 5.14
C ALA A 149 -26.40 17.71 5.63
N THR A 150 -25.29 17.02 5.32
CA THR A 150 -23.94 17.51 5.62
C THR A 150 -23.50 18.66 4.71
N ALA A 151 -23.95 18.68 3.45
CA ALA A 151 -23.74 19.80 2.53
C ALA A 151 -24.52 21.05 2.97
N LYS A 152 -25.80 20.91 3.37
CA LYS A 152 -26.59 22.01 3.92
C LYS A 152 -26.00 22.59 5.21
N ARG A 153 -25.41 21.75 6.08
CA ARG A 153 -24.71 22.20 7.30
C ARG A 153 -23.45 23.05 7.05
N ARG A 154 -22.94 23.08 5.82
CA ARG A 154 -21.76 23.87 5.44
C ARG A 154 -22.05 24.99 4.44
N SER A 155 -23.31 25.18 4.05
CA SER A 155 -23.71 26.27 3.17
C SER A 155 -24.06 27.49 4.01
N TYR A 156 -23.13 28.43 4.12
CA TYR A 156 -23.37 29.72 4.77
C TYR A 156 -23.85 30.72 3.71
N ASN A 157 -25.16 30.92 3.63
CA ASN A 157 -25.76 31.67 2.53
C ASN A 157 -25.78 33.18 2.81
N THR A 158 -25.81 33.57 4.09
CA THR A 158 -25.79 34.98 4.52
C THR A 158 -24.46 35.35 5.18
N LEU A 159 -24.10 36.64 5.15
CA LEU A 159 -22.90 37.15 5.84
C LEU A 159 -22.96 36.85 7.35
N GLN A 160 -24.13 36.99 7.96
CA GLN A 160 -24.31 36.73 9.39
C GLN A 160 -24.10 35.25 9.74
N GLU A 161 -24.60 34.34 8.89
CA GLU A 161 -24.32 32.90 9.03
C GLU A 161 -22.83 32.59 8.85
N GLN A 162 -22.15 33.27 7.91
CA GLN A 162 -20.70 33.10 7.71
C GLN A 162 -19.92 33.54 8.95
N ILE A 163 -20.24 34.70 9.52
CA ILE A 163 -19.60 35.21 10.74
C ILE A 163 -19.85 34.24 11.90
N ALA A 164 -21.08 33.82 12.13
CA ALA A 164 -21.41 32.86 13.18
C ALA A 164 -20.70 31.50 12.97
N GLY A 165 -20.56 31.07 11.71
CA GLY A 165 -19.78 29.89 11.33
C GLY A 165 -18.31 30.03 11.71
N VAL A 166 -17.69 31.16 11.36
CA VAL A 166 -16.29 31.47 11.72
C VAL A 166 -16.11 31.51 13.23
N GLU A 167 -16.96 32.22 13.97
CA GLU A 167 -16.91 32.28 15.44
C GLU A 167 -17.04 30.89 16.08
N ASN A 168 -17.87 30.01 15.51
CA ASN A 168 -18.00 28.63 15.98
C ASN A 168 -16.72 27.81 15.76
N THR A 169 -15.90 28.10 14.74
CA THR A 169 -14.62 27.39 14.53
C THR A 169 -13.55 27.75 15.56
N PHE A 170 -13.63 28.95 16.16
CA PHE A 170 -12.70 29.40 17.21
C PHE A 170 -13.06 28.92 18.61
N LYS A 171 -14.26 28.35 18.81
CA LYS A 171 -14.67 27.77 20.10
C LYS A 171 -13.86 26.50 20.35
N GLN A 172 -12.99 26.55 21.36
CA GLN A 172 -12.13 25.42 21.72
C GLN A 172 -12.98 24.27 22.29
N PRO A 173 -12.93 23.06 21.70
CA PRO A 173 -13.65 21.91 22.22
C PRO A 173 -12.94 21.27 23.42
N ASP A 174 -13.73 20.78 24.37
CA ASP A 174 -13.22 20.01 25.51
C ASP A 174 -12.67 18.66 25.06
N ILE A 175 -11.46 18.33 25.51
CA ILE A 175 -10.76 17.08 25.14
C ILE A 175 -11.57 15.81 25.43
N ASN A 176 -12.38 15.85 26.49
CA ASN A 176 -13.19 14.72 26.92
C ASN A 176 -14.40 14.46 26.00
N THR A 177 -14.82 15.46 25.23
CA THR A 177 -15.99 15.37 24.33
C THR A 177 -15.59 14.91 22.93
N LEU A 178 -14.34 15.09 22.55
CA LEU A 178 -13.83 14.76 21.21
C LEU A 178 -13.70 13.25 21.01
N GLN A 179 -14.37 12.75 19.97
CA GLN A 179 -14.26 11.37 19.52
C GLN A 179 -13.96 11.32 18.02
N HIS A 180 -13.13 10.34 17.62
CA HIS A 180 -12.84 10.12 16.20
C HIS A 180 -14.11 9.72 15.44
N PRO A 181 -14.45 10.35 14.30
CA PRO A 181 -15.73 10.13 13.61
C PRO A 181 -16.02 8.67 13.22
N GLN A 182 -14.99 7.89 12.90
CA GLN A 182 -15.13 6.52 12.42
C GLN A 182 -14.86 5.46 13.49
N THR A 183 -13.87 5.69 14.36
CA THR A 183 -13.39 4.69 15.34
C THR A 183 -13.90 4.98 16.75
N LYS A 184 -14.54 6.13 16.98
CA LYS A 184 -15.04 6.60 18.28
C LYS A 184 -13.97 6.68 19.37
N SER A 185 -12.69 6.66 18.99
CA SER A 185 -11.56 6.77 19.92
C SER A 185 -11.52 8.18 20.52
N LYS A 186 -11.21 8.30 21.81
CA LYS A 186 -11.13 9.58 22.52
C LYS A 186 -9.83 10.32 22.16
N ALA A 187 -9.88 11.65 22.12
CA ALA A 187 -8.69 12.47 21.93
C ALA A 187 -7.77 12.40 23.17
N LYS A 188 -6.46 12.26 22.95
CA LYS A 188 -5.45 12.19 24.03
C LYS A 188 -4.82 13.54 24.35
N LYS A 189 -4.55 14.35 23.32
CA LYS A 189 -3.89 15.66 23.43
C LYS A 189 -4.47 16.61 22.40
N ILE A 190 -4.65 17.88 22.78
CA ILE A 190 -4.98 18.98 21.88
C ILE A 190 -3.80 19.95 21.93
N THR A 191 -3.24 20.27 20.77
CA THR A 191 -2.18 21.26 20.63
C THR A 191 -2.73 22.39 19.75
N PRO A 192 -2.86 23.64 20.26
CA PRO A 192 -3.38 24.75 19.49
C PRO A 192 -2.42 25.11 18.36
N LEU A 193 -2.99 25.46 17.19
CA LEU A 193 -2.24 25.87 16.01
C LEU A 193 -2.31 27.40 15.87
N LEU A 194 -1.18 28.08 16.08
CA LEU A 194 -1.07 29.54 16.10
C LEU A 194 -0.22 30.05 14.92
N PRO A 195 -0.40 31.28 14.42
CA PRO A 195 0.49 31.83 13.41
C PRO A 195 1.90 32.02 13.97
N ASP A 196 2.92 31.64 13.21
CA ASP A 196 4.32 31.91 13.57
C ASP A 196 4.64 33.39 13.34
N MET A 197 4.73 34.17 14.42
CA MET A 197 5.03 35.60 14.36
C MET A 197 6.50 35.89 14.02
N GLN A 198 7.41 34.94 14.23
CA GLN A 198 8.85 35.14 13.98
C GLN A 198 9.18 34.94 12.50
N CYS A 199 8.59 33.92 11.88
CA CYS A 199 8.83 33.60 10.48
C CYS A 199 7.81 34.22 9.51
N TRP A 200 6.86 35.03 10.00
CA TRP A 200 5.74 35.54 9.19
C TRP A 200 6.17 36.40 8.00
N GLU A 201 7.28 37.13 8.15
CA GLU A 201 7.83 38.00 7.11
C GLU A 201 8.49 37.20 5.98
N ASN A 202 8.93 35.97 6.26
CA ASN A 202 9.64 35.14 5.30
C ASN A 202 8.69 34.56 4.25
N ILE A 203 9.12 34.59 2.99
CA ILE A 203 8.37 33.99 1.88
C ILE A 203 8.93 32.59 1.61
N TYR A 204 8.14 31.58 1.96
CA TYR A 204 8.50 30.19 1.70
C TYR A 204 7.89 29.68 0.40
N THR A 205 8.67 28.87 -0.31
CA THR A 205 8.27 28.12 -1.51
C THR A 205 8.58 26.64 -1.30
N ILE A 206 7.65 25.74 -1.60
CA ILE A 206 7.94 24.29 -1.58
C ILE A 206 8.71 23.92 -2.83
N GLY A 207 9.97 23.51 -2.69
CA GLY A 207 10.75 22.89 -3.77
C GLY A 207 10.59 21.37 -3.77
N GLN A 208 10.01 20.80 -4.82
CA GLN A 208 9.89 19.36 -5.00
C GLN A 208 10.79 18.89 -6.14
N PHE A 209 11.82 18.11 -5.83
CA PHE A 209 12.69 17.49 -6.82
C PHE A 209 12.10 16.15 -7.29
N SER A 210 12.14 15.89 -8.60
CA SER A 210 11.68 14.61 -9.16
C SER A 210 12.63 13.44 -8.90
N ALA A 211 13.90 13.74 -8.64
CA ALA A 211 14.97 12.80 -8.34
C ALA A 211 15.84 13.37 -7.22
N GLU A 212 16.62 12.52 -6.55
CA GLU A 212 17.47 12.94 -5.44
C GLU A 212 18.51 13.99 -5.90
N PRO A 213 18.52 15.20 -5.30
CA PRO A 213 19.34 16.32 -5.77
C PRO A 213 20.78 16.28 -5.23
N ALA A 214 21.33 15.09 -5.02
CA ALA A 214 22.70 14.88 -4.56
C ALA A 214 23.62 14.55 -5.74
N ASP A 215 24.90 14.92 -5.64
CA ASP A 215 25.93 14.50 -6.60
C ASP A 215 26.29 13.01 -6.42
N GLU A 216 26.90 12.43 -7.44
CA GLU A 216 27.22 11.00 -7.47
C GLU A 216 28.10 10.56 -6.29
N ALA A 217 29.05 11.40 -5.88
CA ALA A 217 29.90 11.14 -4.73
C ALA A 217 29.11 11.05 -3.41
N ARG A 218 28.14 11.94 -3.18
CA ARG A 218 27.24 11.85 -2.00
C ARG A 218 26.31 10.65 -2.09
N LEU A 219 25.75 10.36 -3.26
CA LEU A 219 24.89 9.19 -3.46
C LEU A 219 25.63 7.87 -3.20
N GLN A 220 26.90 7.78 -3.59
CA GLN A 220 27.74 6.61 -3.31
C GLN A 220 28.02 6.47 -1.80
N LYS A 221 28.35 7.58 -1.11
CA LYS A 221 28.51 7.59 0.36
C LYS A 221 27.23 7.18 1.09
N ARG A 222 26.07 7.68 0.65
CA ARG A 222 24.75 7.30 1.20
C ARG A 222 24.47 5.82 1.04
N ARG A 223 24.79 5.23 -0.13
CA ARG A 223 24.65 3.80 -0.38
C ARG A 223 25.46 2.96 0.61
N LEU A 224 26.71 3.34 0.86
CA LEU A 224 27.57 2.65 1.81
C LEU A 224 27.05 2.78 3.26
N MET A 225 26.55 3.95 3.65
CA MET A 225 26.00 4.16 5.00
C MET A 225 24.65 3.44 5.24
N MET A 226 23.87 3.17 4.19
CA MET A 226 22.55 2.55 4.33
C MET A 226 22.59 1.09 4.82
N GLU A 227 23.74 0.42 4.73
CA GLU A 227 23.91 -0.96 5.21
C GLU A 227 23.94 -1.05 6.75
N ASP A 228 24.27 0.03 7.45
CA ASP A 228 24.54 0.03 8.90
C ASP A 228 23.36 0.49 9.79
N PHE A 229 22.28 1.05 9.22
CA PHE A 229 21.19 1.64 10.01
C PHE A 229 19.92 0.78 10.10
N ASP A 230 19.50 0.49 11.33
CA ASP A 230 18.17 0.00 11.66
C ASP A 230 17.06 0.88 11.06
N THR A 231 16.04 0.24 10.48
CA THR A 231 14.93 0.90 9.75
C THR A 231 14.21 1.98 10.56
N TYR A 232 14.26 1.91 11.89
CA TYR A 232 13.54 2.81 12.80
C TYR A 232 14.31 4.08 13.20
N LYS A 233 15.62 4.18 12.90
CA LYS A 233 16.47 5.32 13.32
C LYS A 233 17.33 5.87 12.17
N ARG A 234 16.79 5.87 10.95
CA ARG A 234 17.53 6.39 9.79
C ARG A 234 17.63 7.91 9.89
N PRO A 235 18.84 8.49 9.98
CA PRO A 235 18.99 9.93 9.92
C PRO A 235 18.54 10.45 8.55
N ARG A 236 18.06 11.69 8.50
CA ARG A 236 17.79 12.35 7.22
C ARG A 236 19.14 12.59 6.52
N LEU A 237 19.42 11.78 5.51
CA LEU A 237 20.71 11.79 4.78
C LEU A 237 21.07 13.18 4.26
N SER A 238 20.08 13.97 3.87
CA SER A 238 20.28 15.32 3.37
C SER A 238 20.86 16.30 4.39
N GLU A 239 20.66 16.02 5.68
CA GLU A 239 21.18 16.83 6.78
C GLU A 239 22.64 16.48 7.11
N LEU A 240 23.06 15.24 6.81
CA LEU A 240 24.42 14.78 7.07
C LEU A 240 25.42 15.32 6.04
N ASP A 241 24.96 15.56 4.81
CA ASP A 241 25.82 16.00 3.70
C ASP A 241 25.47 17.39 3.15
N ALA A 242 24.66 18.14 3.91
CA ALA A 242 24.20 19.50 3.64
C ALA A 242 23.54 19.70 2.27
N THR A 243 22.97 18.65 1.68
CA THR A 243 22.17 18.81 0.44
C THR A 243 20.88 19.60 0.68
N ASP A 244 20.40 19.67 1.92
CA ASP A 244 19.29 20.56 2.32
C ASP A 244 19.63 22.06 2.28
N ARG A 245 20.92 22.40 2.10
CA ARG A 245 21.45 23.79 2.06
C ARG A 245 22.02 24.17 0.70
N GLY A 246 21.66 23.45 -0.35
CA GLY A 246 22.05 23.83 -1.70
C GLY A 246 21.33 25.10 -2.16
N ILE A 247 21.91 25.76 -3.17
CA ILE A 247 21.43 27.02 -3.72
C ILE A 247 20.89 26.78 -5.12
N LEU A 248 19.68 27.27 -5.38
CA LEU A 248 19.10 27.33 -6.73
C LEU A 248 19.34 28.71 -7.31
N ARG A 249 20.08 28.79 -8.41
CA ARG A 249 20.28 30.03 -9.16
C ARG A 249 19.48 29.99 -10.46
N PRO A 250 18.55 30.94 -10.70
CA PRO A 250 17.89 31.04 -11.99
C PRO A 250 18.86 31.54 -13.06
N MET A 251 18.77 30.91 -14.23
CA MET A 251 19.55 31.22 -15.42
C MET A 251 18.60 31.30 -16.63
N VAL A 252 18.94 32.19 -17.55
CA VAL A 252 18.27 32.31 -18.85
C VAL A 252 19.32 32.00 -19.90
N ASN A 253 18.98 31.15 -20.85
CA ASN A 253 19.87 30.83 -21.94
C ASN A 253 20.09 32.07 -22.83
N PRO A 254 21.35 32.51 -23.06
CA PRO A 254 21.61 33.67 -23.92
C PRO A 254 21.16 33.47 -25.37
N HIS A 255 21.14 32.22 -25.85
CA HIS A 255 20.74 31.89 -27.23
C HIS A 255 19.23 31.66 -27.39
N ASP A 256 18.52 31.41 -26.29
CA ASP A 256 17.07 31.20 -26.27
C ASP A 256 16.45 31.84 -25.01
N PRO A 257 15.87 33.05 -25.12
CA PRO A 257 15.27 33.75 -23.98
C PRO A 257 14.13 32.98 -23.27
N GLU A 258 13.49 32.03 -23.95
CA GLU A 258 12.40 31.22 -23.38
C GLU A 258 12.92 30.03 -22.54
N ASP A 259 14.17 29.60 -22.77
CA ASP A 259 14.83 28.53 -22.03
C ASP A 259 15.35 29.05 -20.69
N THR A 260 14.44 29.16 -19.72
CA THR A 260 14.77 29.46 -18.32
C THR A 260 14.91 28.18 -17.50
N TYR A 261 15.99 28.10 -16.72
CA TYR A 261 16.32 26.91 -15.93
C TYR A 261 17.00 27.31 -14.62
N LEU A 262 17.11 26.36 -13.70
CA LEU A 262 17.76 26.55 -12.41
C LEU A 262 19.04 25.73 -12.37
N VAL A 263 20.15 26.34 -11.97
CA VAL A 263 21.38 25.62 -11.66
C VAL A 263 21.38 25.33 -10.17
N TRP A 264 21.58 24.05 -9.82
CA TRP A 264 21.69 23.59 -8.45
C TRP A 264 23.15 23.52 -8.01
N PHE A 265 23.44 24.24 -6.94
CA PHE A 265 24.76 24.35 -6.35
C PHE A 265 24.81 23.66 -5.00
N LEU A 266 25.78 22.76 -4.81
CA LEU A 266 26.03 22.08 -3.54
C LEU A 266 27.31 22.61 -2.89
N PRO A 267 27.36 22.69 -1.55
CA PRO A 267 28.56 23.15 -0.85
C PRO A 267 29.74 22.20 -1.09
N ASP A 268 30.94 22.74 -1.06
CA ASP A 268 32.16 21.92 -1.05
C ASP A 268 32.31 21.13 0.26
N GLY A 269 33.26 20.21 0.34
CA GLY A 269 33.50 19.36 1.52
C GLY A 269 33.76 20.13 2.81
N GLU A 270 34.52 21.23 2.75
CA GLU A 270 34.79 22.09 3.92
C GLU A 270 33.56 22.90 4.32
N SER A 271 32.92 23.56 3.34
CA SER A 271 31.66 24.29 3.51
C SER A 271 30.55 23.40 4.07
N THR A 272 30.47 22.15 3.62
CA THR A 272 29.52 21.15 4.11
C THR A 272 29.66 20.94 5.62
N LYS A 273 30.88 20.72 6.13
CA LYS A 273 31.12 20.52 7.57
C LYS A 273 30.67 21.73 8.39
N ARG A 274 30.99 22.94 7.92
CA ARG A 274 30.60 24.19 8.58
C ARG A 274 29.08 24.35 8.64
N LEU A 275 28.40 24.08 7.52
CA LEU A 275 26.94 24.15 7.42
C LEU A 275 26.22 23.10 8.28
N VAL A 276 26.78 21.89 8.38
CA VAL A 276 26.27 20.84 9.28
C VAL A 276 26.46 21.24 10.74
N ASN A 277 27.63 21.76 11.11
CA ASN A 277 27.90 22.25 12.47
C ASN A 277 26.97 23.40 12.85
N GLN A 278 26.73 24.36 11.95
CA GLN A 278 25.76 25.44 12.17
C GLN A 278 24.34 24.89 12.42
N LYS A 279 23.93 23.83 11.73
CA LYS A 279 22.62 23.21 11.96
C LYS A 279 22.50 22.68 13.38
N GLN A 280 23.55 22.05 13.88
CA GLN A 280 23.58 21.48 15.23
C GLN A 280 23.66 22.58 16.28
N ASN A 281 24.45 23.63 16.01
CA ASN A 281 24.68 24.76 16.91
C ASN A 281 24.27 26.09 16.23
N PRO A 282 22.98 26.44 16.21
CA PRO A 282 22.52 27.67 15.56
C PRO A 282 23.06 28.95 16.22
N LEU A 283 23.47 28.87 17.50
CA LEU A 283 24.01 29.99 18.29
C LEU A 283 25.46 30.35 17.92
N GLU A 284 26.22 29.41 17.34
CA GLU A 284 27.63 29.63 16.99
C GLU A 284 27.78 30.56 15.77
N GLY A 285 26.68 30.75 15.01
CA GLY A 285 26.64 31.55 13.80
C GLY A 285 27.51 30.94 12.68
N LEU A 286 27.42 31.49 11.47
CA LEU A 286 28.51 31.31 10.52
C LEU A 286 29.55 32.40 10.76
N SER A 287 30.82 32.02 10.76
CA SER A 287 31.93 32.96 10.58
C SER A 287 31.75 33.74 9.28
N GLU A 288 32.29 34.96 9.20
CA GLU A 288 32.27 35.80 7.98
C GLU A 288 33.05 35.19 6.80
N ASP A 289 33.69 34.04 7.01
CA ASP A 289 34.38 33.26 6.00
C ASP A 289 33.50 32.90 4.79
N VAL A 290 34.13 32.92 3.62
CA VAL A 290 33.51 32.56 2.34
C VAL A 290 33.18 31.07 2.30
N LEU A 291 31.92 30.73 2.01
CA LEU A 291 31.52 29.39 1.63
C LEU A 291 31.60 29.21 0.12
N THR A 292 32.15 28.08 -0.31
CA THR A 292 32.21 27.66 -1.70
C THR A 292 31.13 26.64 -2.04
N TYR A 293 30.50 26.82 -3.18
CA TYR A 293 29.48 25.94 -3.74
C TYR A 293 29.81 25.60 -5.19
N ASN A 294 29.66 24.34 -5.58
CA ASN A 294 29.92 23.84 -6.92
C ASN A 294 28.61 23.51 -7.64
N ALA A 295 28.54 23.84 -8.93
CA ALA A 295 27.41 23.47 -9.79
C ALA A 295 27.36 21.94 -9.96
N VAL A 296 26.17 21.37 -9.75
CA VAL A 296 25.97 19.92 -9.82
C VAL A 296 25.05 19.55 -10.96
N CYS A 297 23.91 20.24 -11.08
CA CYS A 297 22.90 19.87 -12.06
C CYS A 297 22.05 21.06 -12.50
N ASP A 298 21.70 21.05 -13.77
CA ASP A 298 20.70 21.94 -14.35
C ASP A 298 19.31 21.31 -14.21
N TYR A 299 18.33 22.15 -13.88
CA TYR A 299 16.95 21.76 -13.67
C TYR A 299 15.98 22.66 -14.43
N GLU A 300 15.01 22.06 -15.10
CA GLU A 300 13.79 22.73 -15.53
C GLU A 300 12.82 22.83 -14.34
N TYR A 301 12.04 23.90 -14.28
CA TYR A 301 11.10 24.10 -13.18
C TYR A 301 9.70 24.47 -13.70
N LYS A 302 8.69 24.08 -12.93
CA LYS A 302 7.32 24.53 -13.09
C LYS A 302 6.87 25.14 -11.78
N ASN A 303 6.42 26.38 -11.83
CA ASN A 303 5.92 27.08 -10.66
C ASN A 303 4.39 27.01 -10.62
N ASP A 304 3.86 26.40 -9.57
CA ASP A 304 2.45 26.42 -9.23
C ASP A 304 2.26 27.47 -8.12
N ALA A 305 2.01 28.71 -8.56
CA ALA A 305 1.69 29.84 -7.72
C ALA A 305 0.19 30.19 -7.80
N GLY A 306 -0.65 29.25 -8.24
CA GLY A 306 -2.08 29.47 -8.40
C GLY A 306 -2.77 29.78 -7.07
N SER A 307 -3.77 30.67 -7.09
CA SER A 307 -4.56 31.05 -5.91
C SER A 307 -5.33 29.88 -5.25
N SER A 308 -5.40 28.72 -5.91
CA SER A 308 -6.17 27.56 -5.46
C SER A 308 -5.42 26.65 -4.49
N SER A 309 -4.08 26.60 -4.54
CA SER A 309 -3.25 25.72 -3.69
C SER A 309 -2.63 26.50 -2.53
N LYS A 310 -3.29 26.47 -1.37
CA LYS A 310 -2.76 27.05 -0.12
C LYS A 310 -2.00 25.99 0.66
N TYR A 311 -0.69 26.12 0.72
CA TYR A 311 0.17 25.26 1.53
C TYR A 311 0.45 25.91 2.89
N MET A 312 0.59 25.10 3.94
CA MET A 312 0.97 25.58 5.28
C MET A 312 2.12 24.73 5.79
N LEU A 313 3.19 25.39 6.24
CA LEU A 313 4.22 24.77 7.06
C LEU A 313 3.71 24.73 8.49
N ILE A 314 3.74 23.57 9.13
CA ILE A 314 3.45 23.44 10.56
C ILE A 314 4.73 22.99 11.25
N SER A 315 5.20 23.78 12.21
CA SER A 315 6.30 23.43 13.09
C SER A 315 5.78 23.23 14.51
N ILE A 316 6.38 22.26 15.19
CA ILE A 316 6.06 21.92 16.56
C ILE A 316 7.28 22.28 17.40
N HIS A 317 7.12 23.25 18.28
CA HIS A 317 8.15 23.71 19.21
C HIS A 317 7.84 23.17 20.60
N ASN A 318 8.84 22.62 21.26
CA ASN A 318 8.75 22.24 22.66
C ASN A 318 9.49 23.31 23.46
N ASP A 319 8.74 24.21 24.06
CA ASP A 319 9.29 25.26 24.92
C ASP A 319 9.02 24.90 26.39
N ASP A 320 9.58 25.69 27.31
CA ASP A 320 9.38 25.50 28.76
C ASP A 320 7.89 25.58 29.17
N MET A 321 7.06 26.24 28.36
CA MET A 321 5.61 26.38 28.54
C MET A 321 4.78 25.24 27.92
N GLY A 322 5.44 24.23 27.35
CA GLY A 322 4.82 23.07 26.70
C GLY A 322 4.96 23.07 25.18
N GLU A 323 4.28 22.11 24.54
CA GLU A 323 4.29 21.94 23.09
C GLU A 323 3.39 23.00 22.42
N ARG A 324 3.99 23.82 21.55
CA ARG A 324 3.31 24.84 20.76
C ARG A 324 3.41 24.48 19.28
N ALA A 325 2.26 24.40 18.60
CA ALA A 325 2.24 24.22 17.15
C ALA A 325 2.03 25.58 16.50
N VAL A 326 2.94 25.96 15.60
CA VAL A 326 2.83 27.20 14.83
C VAL A 326 2.74 26.90 13.35
N TYR A 327 2.07 27.79 12.60
CA TYR A 327 1.96 27.68 11.15
C TYR A 327 2.51 28.91 10.43
N CYS A 328 3.13 28.66 9.28
CA CYS A 328 3.51 29.68 8.32
C CYS A 328 2.88 29.36 6.95
N PRO A 329 2.18 30.31 6.31
CA PRO A 329 1.62 30.10 4.98
C PRO A 329 2.74 30.02 3.94
N ILE A 330 2.63 29.05 3.04
CA ILE A 330 3.53 28.87 1.89
C ILE A 330 2.76 29.29 0.65
N ARG A 331 3.32 30.24 -0.11
CA ARG A 331 2.60 30.92 -1.20
C ARG A 331 2.71 30.22 -2.55
N SER A 332 3.73 29.40 -2.74
CA SER A 332 4.04 28.79 -4.02
C SER A 332 4.64 27.40 -3.85
N LYS A 333 4.46 26.58 -4.88
CA LYS A 333 5.11 25.28 -5.02
C LYS A 333 5.84 25.22 -6.35
N MET A 334 7.12 24.91 -6.30
CA MET A 334 7.98 24.71 -7.44
C MET A 334 8.30 23.23 -7.59
N VAL A 335 8.00 22.65 -8.75
CA VAL A 335 8.39 21.28 -9.11
C VAL A 335 9.56 21.35 -10.07
N VAL A 336 10.66 20.71 -9.68
CA VAL A 336 11.96 20.81 -10.31
C VAL A 336 12.34 19.45 -10.91
N ARG A 337 12.69 19.44 -12.21
CA ARG A 337 13.01 18.23 -12.99
C ARG A 337 14.36 18.39 -13.66
N LYS A 338 15.20 17.36 -13.60
CA LYS A 338 16.55 17.41 -14.18
C LYS A 338 16.46 17.74 -15.68
N LYS A 339 17.15 18.81 -16.10
CA LYS A 339 17.21 19.23 -17.50
C LYS A 339 17.84 18.12 -18.33
N ARG A 340 17.22 17.77 -19.45
CA ARG A 340 17.73 16.68 -20.32
C ARG A 340 18.82 17.22 -21.22
N ALA A 341 19.82 16.39 -21.50
CA ALA A 341 20.83 16.70 -22.50
C ALA A 341 20.16 16.91 -23.87
N GLN A 342 20.51 18.01 -24.54
CA GLN A 342 20.01 18.27 -25.88
C GLN A 342 20.63 17.30 -26.89
N SER A 343 19.91 17.06 -28.00
CA SER A 343 20.47 16.26 -29.09
C SER A 343 21.68 16.96 -29.71
N ALA A 344 22.57 16.20 -30.36
CA ALA A 344 23.78 16.76 -30.99
C ALA A 344 23.51 17.92 -31.95
N LYS A 345 22.32 17.96 -32.58
CA LYS A 345 21.90 19.04 -33.49
C LYS A 345 21.68 20.39 -32.79
N PHE A 346 21.34 20.39 -31.51
CA PHE A 346 21.04 21.59 -30.74
C PHE A 346 22.13 21.94 -29.71
N LYS A 347 23.29 21.27 -29.78
CA LYS A 347 24.39 21.50 -28.83
C LYS A 347 24.87 22.96 -28.77
N TYR A 348 24.76 23.70 -29.87
CA TYR A 348 25.09 25.12 -29.93
C TYR A 348 24.26 25.97 -28.95
N LEU A 349 23.05 25.53 -28.61
CA LEU A 349 22.16 26.23 -27.68
C LEU A 349 22.66 26.13 -26.23
N ASP A 350 23.48 25.13 -25.91
CA ASP A 350 24.12 24.96 -24.60
C ASP A 350 25.57 25.48 -24.57
N ASP A 351 26.04 26.11 -25.65
CA ASP A 351 27.41 26.63 -25.80
C ASP A 351 27.50 28.08 -25.31
N TYR A 352 27.50 28.24 -23.99
CA TYR A 352 27.73 29.51 -23.30
C TYR A 352 28.33 29.27 -21.91
N GLU A 353 28.96 30.32 -21.37
CA GLU A 353 29.60 30.25 -20.06
C GLU A 353 28.56 30.16 -18.94
N LYS A 354 28.63 29.07 -18.17
CA LYS A 354 27.80 28.85 -16.98
C LYS A 354 28.65 28.98 -15.71
N PRO A 355 28.12 29.56 -14.63
CA PRO A 355 28.83 29.64 -13.37
C PRO A 355 29.03 28.23 -12.79
N ASN A 356 30.29 27.80 -12.67
CA ASN A 356 30.63 26.49 -12.09
C ASN A 356 30.80 26.56 -10.57
N VAL A 357 31.21 27.71 -10.04
CA VAL A 357 31.48 27.92 -8.62
C VAL A 357 30.77 29.19 -8.17
N LEU A 358 30.12 29.11 -7.01
CA LEU A 358 29.56 30.24 -6.29
C LEU A 358 30.28 30.41 -4.96
N THR A 359 30.66 31.64 -4.66
CA THR A 359 31.16 32.04 -3.34
C THR A 359 30.07 32.82 -2.63
N VAL A 360 29.76 32.42 -1.39
CA VAL A 360 28.71 33.03 -0.58
C VAL A 360 29.30 33.46 0.75
N THR A 361 29.11 34.74 1.09
CA THR A 361 29.49 35.32 2.38
C THR A 361 28.23 35.62 3.17
N TYR A 362 28.18 35.17 4.42
CA TYR A 362 27.10 35.51 5.33
C TYR A 362 27.43 36.82 6.03
N THR A 363 26.68 37.87 5.74
CA THR A 363 26.71 39.11 6.52
C THR A 363 25.83 38.94 7.74
N LYS A 364 26.36 39.22 8.93
CA LYS A 364 25.61 39.18 10.19
C LYS A 364 24.50 40.23 10.24
#